data_AF-A0A946JBX8-F1
#
_entry.id   AF-A0A946JBX8-F1
#
_cell.length_a   1.000
_cell.length_b   1.000
_cell.length_c   1.000
_cell.angle_alpha   90.00
_cell.angle_beta   90.00
_cell.angle_gamma   90.00
#
_symmetry.space_group_name_H-M   'P 1'
#
loop_
_entity.id
_entity.type
_entity.pdbx_description
1 polymer ?
#
loop_
_entity_poly.entity_id
_entity_poly.type
_entity_poly.pdbx_seq_one_letter_code
_entity_poly.pdbx_strand_id
1 'polypeptide(L)'
;MNLKKVFVSGIVMCMTIAFVEAGTLKGHVKYDGDPPRPKRLKMDADPVCGASHSGTVYNENFKLGADGSMAEAIVYLKNVNYSGDVPSDPVVLDQKGCIYEPHVLGMIAGQGLLIKNSDATLHNIHSMPKVNKEFNFAMPKVVKEKMANFLKSEPVPFYIKCDVHPWMKSWMLVSDHPYFAVTDTNGNFSIDGIPAGTYEVVCWQEKFSGKKKNPKLLNATVTIGDGVTAQDFTFTRPKKK
;
A
#
# COMPACT_ATOMS: atom_id res chain seq x y z
N MET A 1 39.53 34.26 59.60
CA MET A 1 39.44 33.69 58.23
C MET A 1 38.01 33.18 58.05
N ASN A 2 37.14 33.98 57.45
CA ASN A 2 35.69 33.73 57.37
C ASN A 2 35.35 32.93 56.10
N LEU A 3 34.95 31.67 56.24
CA LEU A 3 34.51 30.83 55.13
C LEU A 3 32.99 30.95 54.94
N LYS A 4 32.57 31.71 53.94
CA LYS A 4 31.16 31.81 53.52
C LYS A 4 30.73 30.50 52.86
N LYS A 5 29.76 29.78 53.43
CA LYS A 5 29.10 28.65 52.79
C LYS A 5 28.14 29.18 51.72
N VAL A 6 28.47 28.95 50.46
CA VAL A 6 27.57 29.19 49.31
C VAL A 6 26.66 27.97 49.17
N PHE A 7 25.37 28.15 49.43
CA PHE A 7 24.35 27.15 49.09
C PHE A 7 24.00 27.30 47.61
N VAL A 8 24.40 26.34 46.78
CA VAL A 8 23.95 26.22 45.39
C VAL A 8 22.64 25.41 45.42
N SER A 9 21.52 26.09 45.18
CA SER A 9 20.22 25.43 45.00
C SER A 9 20.16 24.88 43.57
N GLY A 10 20.32 23.56 43.41
CA GLY A 10 20.20 22.89 42.13
C GLY A 10 18.73 22.72 41.74
N ILE A 11 18.30 23.38 40.67
CA ILE A 11 16.99 23.15 40.05
C ILE A 11 17.05 21.77 39.37
N VAL A 12 16.34 20.79 39.93
CA VAL A 12 16.13 19.49 39.30
C VAL A 12 15.03 19.67 38.25
N MET A 13 15.42 19.80 36.99
CA MET A 13 14.51 19.78 35.86
C MET A 13 14.02 18.34 35.65
N CYS A 14 12.83 18.04 36.16
CA CYS A 14 12.19 16.75 35.97
C CYS A 14 11.71 16.64 34.52
N MET A 15 12.48 15.95 33.67
CA MET A 15 12.16 15.72 32.27
C MET A 15 11.12 14.59 32.23
N THR A 16 9.84 14.91 32.07
CA THR A 16 8.78 13.90 31.91
C THR A 16 8.93 13.29 30.52
N ILE A 17 9.45 12.07 30.45
CA ILE A 17 9.43 11.25 29.24
C ILE A 17 8.01 10.73 29.09
N ALA A 18 7.23 11.35 28.20
CA ALA A 18 5.94 10.78 27.78
C ALA A 18 6.25 9.58 26.88
N PHE A 19 6.04 8.37 27.40
CA PHE A 19 6.00 7.19 26.55
C PHE A 19 4.73 7.29 25.71
N VAL A 20 4.90 7.37 24.40
CA VAL A 20 3.77 7.17 23.48
C VAL A 20 3.52 5.67 23.47
N GLU A 21 2.45 5.25 24.14
CA GLU A 21 1.90 3.90 24.04
C GLU A 21 1.66 3.59 22.55
N ALA A 22 2.30 2.53 22.06
CA ALA A 22 2.28 2.14 20.65
C ALA A 22 1.69 0.73 20.53
N GLY A 23 0.53 0.66 19.88
CA GLY A 23 -0.21 -0.58 19.66
C GLY A 23 0.02 -1.18 18.27
N THR A 24 -0.62 -2.32 18.06
CA THR A 24 -0.61 -3.10 16.83
C THR A 24 -2.04 -3.36 16.38
N LEU A 25 -2.38 -3.05 15.13
CA LEU A 25 -3.62 -3.46 14.52
C LEU A 25 -3.37 -4.70 13.65
N LYS A 26 -4.06 -5.80 13.96
CA LYS A 26 -4.01 -7.05 13.19
C LYS A 26 -5.39 -7.46 12.74
N GLY A 27 -5.45 -8.24 11.68
CA GLY A 27 -6.69 -8.86 11.29
C GLY A 27 -6.59 -9.63 9.99
N HIS A 28 -7.76 -10.05 9.52
CA HIS A 28 -7.93 -10.86 8.34
C HIS A 28 -8.94 -10.22 7.39
N VAL A 29 -8.66 -10.27 6.09
CA VAL A 29 -9.58 -9.81 5.05
C VAL A 29 -10.12 -11.02 4.29
N LYS A 30 -11.45 -11.12 4.23
CA LYS A 30 -12.17 -12.17 3.50
C LYS A 30 -13.03 -11.61 2.39
N TYR A 31 -13.41 -12.51 1.49
CA TYR A 31 -14.51 -12.32 0.57
C TYR A 31 -15.61 -13.34 0.81
N ASP A 32 -16.83 -12.85 0.97
CA ASP A 32 -18.05 -13.66 1.04
C ASP A 32 -18.77 -13.66 -0.32
N GLY A 33 -18.77 -14.86 -0.93
CA GLY A 33 -19.47 -15.19 -2.18
C GLY A 33 -18.56 -15.86 -3.21
N ASP A 34 -19.14 -16.22 -4.36
CA ASP A 34 -18.35 -16.82 -5.44
C ASP A 34 -17.39 -15.79 -6.06
N PRO A 35 -16.10 -16.14 -6.24
CA PRO A 35 -15.17 -15.29 -6.96
C PRO A 35 -15.57 -15.14 -8.43
N PRO A 36 -15.25 -13.99 -9.07
CA PRO A 36 -15.32 -13.90 -10.52
C PRO A 36 -14.38 -14.92 -11.16
N ARG A 37 -14.76 -15.46 -12.32
CA ARG A 37 -13.86 -16.35 -13.06
C ARG A 37 -12.55 -15.61 -13.38
N PRO A 38 -11.38 -16.20 -13.08
CA PRO A 38 -10.09 -15.62 -13.45
C PRO A 38 -10.03 -15.35 -14.95
N LYS A 39 -9.53 -14.18 -15.32
CA LYS A 39 -9.34 -13.82 -16.73
C LYS A 39 -7.89 -14.06 -17.11
N ARG A 40 -7.66 -14.91 -18.11
CA ARG A 40 -6.34 -15.12 -18.70
C ARG A 40 -5.83 -13.83 -19.33
N LEU A 41 -4.55 -13.53 -19.12
CA LEU A 41 -3.84 -12.46 -19.83
C LEU A 41 -3.39 -12.98 -21.20
N LYS A 42 -3.65 -12.22 -22.26
CA LYS A 42 -3.22 -12.54 -23.62
C LYS A 42 -1.94 -11.76 -23.92
N MET A 43 -0.81 -12.43 -23.77
CA MET A 43 0.53 -11.85 -23.90
C MET A 43 1.21 -12.21 -25.23
N ASP A 44 0.55 -12.99 -26.07
CA ASP A 44 1.08 -13.58 -27.31
C ASP A 44 1.43 -12.55 -28.39
N ALA A 45 0.89 -11.33 -28.30
CA ALA A 45 1.24 -10.25 -29.21
C ALA A 45 2.68 -9.73 -29.04
N ASP A 46 3.30 -9.93 -27.87
CA ASP A 46 4.71 -9.64 -27.63
C ASP A 46 5.45 -10.95 -27.33
N PRO A 47 6.35 -11.41 -28.22
CA PRO A 47 7.06 -12.69 -28.03
C PRO A 47 7.87 -12.78 -26.74
N VAL A 48 8.41 -11.66 -26.24
CA VAL A 48 9.12 -11.64 -24.95
C VAL A 48 8.13 -11.97 -23.84
N CYS A 49 6.96 -11.34 -23.86
CA CYS A 49 5.92 -11.59 -22.87
C CYS A 49 5.35 -13.01 -22.93
N GLY A 50 5.07 -13.50 -24.14
CA GLY A 50 4.59 -14.87 -24.36
C GLY A 50 5.56 -15.96 -23.88
N ALA A 51 6.88 -15.69 -23.95
CA ALA A 51 7.92 -16.62 -23.50
C ALA A 51 8.34 -16.45 -22.03
N SER A 52 7.84 -15.42 -21.34
CA SER A 52 8.26 -15.09 -19.97
C SER A 52 7.65 -15.99 -18.90
N HIS A 53 6.68 -16.85 -19.27
CA HIS A 53 5.95 -17.72 -18.34
C HIS A 53 5.91 -19.15 -18.85
N SER A 54 6.06 -20.12 -17.94
CA SER A 54 5.92 -21.55 -18.26
C SER A 54 4.45 -22.01 -18.35
N GLY A 55 3.50 -21.16 -17.96
CA GLY A 55 2.09 -21.50 -17.88
C GLY A 55 1.16 -20.32 -18.13
N THR A 56 -0.14 -20.56 -17.97
CA THR A 56 -1.15 -19.51 -18.16
C THR A 56 -1.08 -18.47 -17.05
N VAL A 57 -0.97 -17.19 -17.43
CA VAL A 57 -1.03 -16.06 -16.50
C VAL A 57 -2.46 -15.53 -16.42
N TYR A 58 -2.90 -15.21 -15.20
CA TYR A 58 -4.22 -14.65 -14.93
C TYR A 58 -4.11 -13.23 -14.38
N ASN A 59 -5.18 -12.46 -14.56
CA ASN A 59 -5.26 -11.11 -14.03
C ASN A 59 -5.26 -11.11 -12.49
N GLU A 60 -4.47 -10.22 -11.91
CA GLU A 60 -4.21 -10.13 -10.46
C GLU A 60 -5.25 -9.29 -9.69
N ASN A 61 -6.26 -8.74 -10.37
CA ASN A 61 -7.26 -7.86 -9.75
C ASN A 61 -8.15 -8.49 -8.67
N PHE A 62 -8.08 -9.79 -8.44
CA PHE A 62 -8.90 -10.50 -7.47
C PHE A 62 -8.28 -11.86 -7.10
N LYS A 63 -7.41 -11.88 -6.09
CA LYS A 63 -6.73 -13.08 -5.60
C LYS A 63 -7.36 -13.55 -4.29
N LEU A 64 -7.86 -14.78 -4.30
CA LEU A 64 -8.40 -15.43 -3.11
C LEU A 64 -7.67 -16.72 -2.77
N GLY A 65 -7.48 -16.96 -1.47
CA GLY A 65 -7.23 -18.28 -0.91
C GLY A 65 -8.46 -19.18 -1.00
N ALA A 66 -8.26 -20.49 -0.85
CA ALA A 66 -9.33 -21.49 -0.96
C ALA A 66 -10.45 -21.32 0.08
N ASP A 67 -10.15 -20.67 1.21
CA ASP A 67 -11.07 -20.37 2.31
C ASP A 67 -11.75 -18.99 2.19
N GLY A 68 -11.55 -18.30 1.06
CA GLY A 68 -12.07 -16.95 0.83
C GLY A 68 -11.17 -15.83 1.36
N SER A 69 -9.97 -16.14 1.87
CA SER A 69 -8.96 -15.15 2.24
C SER A 69 -8.61 -14.24 1.07
N MET A 70 -8.58 -12.92 1.27
CA MET A 70 -8.34 -11.93 0.22
C MET A 70 -6.90 -11.40 0.29
N ALA A 71 -6.10 -11.74 -0.71
CA ALA A 71 -4.78 -11.15 -0.88
C ALA A 71 -4.87 -9.76 -1.54
N GLU A 72 -3.85 -8.94 -1.35
CA GLU A 72 -3.67 -7.65 -2.04
C GLU A 72 -4.81 -6.63 -1.76
N ALA A 73 -5.46 -6.75 -0.60
CA ALA A 73 -6.25 -5.66 -0.04
C ALA A 73 -5.32 -4.71 0.72
N ILE A 74 -5.62 -3.40 0.69
CA ILE A 74 -4.88 -2.42 1.49
C ILE A 74 -5.73 -2.06 2.70
N VAL A 75 -5.17 -2.20 3.90
CA VAL A 75 -5.74 -1.70 5.15
C VAL A 75 -4.92 -0.49 5.59
N TYR A 76 -5.57 0.64 5.87
CA TYR A 76 -4.89 1.86 6.25
C TYR A 76 -5.72 2.72 7.20
N LEU A 77 -5.05 3.43 8.09
CA LEU A 77 -5.70 4.42 8.97
C LEU A 77 -5.95 5.71 8.19
N LYS A 78 -6.94 6.48 8.65
CA LYS A 78 -7.24 7.83 8.13
C LYS A 78 -6.98 8.90 9.18
N ASN A 79 -6.66 10.09 8.70
CA ASN A 79 -6.52 11.31 9.48
C ASN A 79 -5.54 11.16 10.65
N VAL A 80 -4.46 10.39 10.46
CA VAL A 80 -3.43 10.24 11.49
C VAL A 80 -2.49 11.44 11.45
N ASN A 81 -2.28 12.08 12.59
CA ASN A 81 -1.23 13.08 12.72
C ASN A 81 0.13 12.36 12.87
N TYR A 82 0.97 12.45 11.84
CA TYR A 82 2.29 11.82 11.83
C TYR A 82 3.37 12.87 11.58
N SER A 83 4.38 12.87 12.44
CA SER A 83 5.54 13.76 12.36
C SER A 83 6.87 13.00 12.35
N GLY A 84 6.82 11.69 12.08
CA GLY A 84 8.02 10.87 11.95
C GLY A 84 8.68 11.03 10.59
N ASP A 85 9.83 10.40 10.44
CA ASP A 85 10.62 10.52 9.22
C ASP A 85 10.02 9.73 8.05
N VAL A 86 10.35 10.19 6.84
CA VAL A 86 10.08 9.47 5.61
C VAL A 86 11.20 8.43 5.41
N PRO A 87 10.88 7.14 5.18
CA PRO A 87 11.89 6.12 4.93
C PRO A 87 12.79 6.50 3.74
N SER A 88 14.11 6.33 3.92
CA SER A 88 15.09 6.59 2.86
C SER A 88 15.09 5.51 1.78
N ASP A 89 14.75 4.28 2.16
CA ASP A 89 14.71 3.16 1.22
C ASP A 89 13.53 3.31 0.27
N PRO A 90 13.76 3.21 -1.05
CA PRO A 90 12.69 3.40 -2.01
C PRO A 90 11.77 2.18 -2.03
N VAL A 91 10.48 2.43 -2.27
CA VAL A 91 9.56 1.37 -2.67
C VAL A 91 9.89 0.95 -4.09
N VAL A 92 9.87 -0.35 -4.37
CA VAL A 92 10.23 -0.89 -5.69
C VAL A 92 8.96 -1.28 -6.46
N LEU A 93 8.90 -0.88 -7.73
CA LEU A 93 7.94 -1.37 -8.70
C LEU A 93 8.71 -1.90 -9.92
N ASP A 94 8.62 -3.19 -10.19
CA ASP A 94 9.32 -3.84 -11.30
C ASP A 94 8.38 -4.22 -12.44
N GLN A 95 8.90 -4.15 -13.65
CA GLN A 95 8.28 -4.63 -14.88
C GLN A 95 9.00 -5.93 -15.23
N LYS A 96 8.38 -7.05 -14.84
CA LYS A 96 9.00 -8.37 -14.87
C LYS A 96 7.97 -9.42 -15.27
N GLY A 97 8.32 -10.25 -16.25
CA GLY A 97 7.38 -11.19 -16.87
C GLY A 97 6.20 -10.48 -17.54
N CYS A 98 6.39 -9.26 -18.03
CA CYS A 98 5.33 -8.41 -18.58
C CYS A 98 4.11 -8.28 -17.65
N ILE A 99 4.37 -8.19 -16.35
CA ILE A 99 3.45 -7.73 -15.30
C ILE A 99 4.15 -6.67 -14.45
N TYR A 100 3.38 -5.97 -13.60
CA TYR A 100 3.94 -5.07 -12.61
C TYR A 100 4.00 -5.79 -11.27
N GLU A 101 5.18 -5.83 -10.67
CA GLU A 101 5.44 -6.50 -9.40
C GLU A 101 5.96 -5.49 -8.35
N PRO A 102 5.29 -5.34 -7.19
CA PRO A 102 4.02 -5.99 -6.81
C PRO A 102 2.79 -5.38 -7.52
N HIS A 103 1.67 -6.13 -7.55
CA HIS A 103 0.38 -5.65 -8.08
C HIS A 103 -0.28 -4.59 -7.19
N VAL A 104 -0.02 -4.63 -5.88
CA VAL A 104 -0.52 -3.66 -4.90
C VAL A 104 0.59 -3.29 -3.93
N LEU A 105 0.77 -2.00 -3.70
CA LEU A 105 1.82 -1.44 -2.86
C LEU A 105 1.37 -0.16 -2.17
N GLY A 106 2.06 0.17 -1.09
CA GLY A 106 1.91 1.43 -0.39
C GLY A 106 3.26 2.10 -0.18
N MET A 107 3.26 3.43 -0.13
CA MET A 107 4.43 4.24 0.17
C MET A 107 4.02 5.47 0.97
N ILE A 108 5.01 6.10 1.61
CA ILE A 108 4.83 7.39 2.29
C ILE A 108 5.12 8.52 1.31
N ALA A 109 4.34 9.61 1.39
CA ALA A 109 4.59 10.81 0.62
C ALA A 109 6.02 11.33 0.85
N GLY A 110 6.72 11.63 -0.23
CA GLY A 110 8.14 12.01 -0.22
C GLY A 110 9.11 10.83 -0.35
N GLN A 111 8.68 9.60 -0.10
CA GLN A 111 9.51 8.41 -0.28
C GLN A 111 9.86 8.21 -1.75
N GLY A 112 11.05 7.67 -2.03
CA GLY A 112 11.44 7.30 -3.39
C GLY A 112 10.62 6.13 -3.92
N LEU A 113 10.23 6.19 -5.19
CA LEU A 113 9.72 5.05 -5.95
C LEU A 113 10.77 4.65 -6.99
N LEU A 114 11.42 3.51 -6.77
CA LEU A 114 12.37 2.91 -7.70
C LEU A 114 11.62 2.02 -8.69
N ILE A 115 11.55 2.48 -9.93
CA ILE A 115 10.91 1.75 -11.02
C ILE A 115 11.97 0.96 -11.76
N LYS A 116 11.75 -0.34 -11.96
CA LYS A 116 12.66 -1.25 -12.66
C LYS A 116 12.04 -1.81 -13.93
N ASN A 117 12.88 -2.14 -14.91
CA ASN A 117 12.50 -2.96 -16.06
C ASN A 117 13.43 -4.17 -16.18
N SER A 118 13.03 -5.25 -15.52
CA SER A 118 13.69 -6.54 -15.60
C SER A 118 13.43 -7.27 -16.92
N ASP A 119 12.41 -6.89 -17.68
CA ASP A 119 12.11 -7.49 -18.97
C ASP A 119 13.05 -7.04 -20.10
N ALA A 120 13.12 -7.88 -21.14
CA ALA A 120 13.85 -7.61 -22.38
C ALA A 120 12.99 -6.91 -23.45
N THR A 121 11.85 -6.30 -23.06
CA THR A 121 10.92 -5.58 -23.94
C THR A 121 10.65 -4.15 -23.45
N LEU A 122 9.98 -3.36 -24.29
CA LEU A 122 9.55 -2.00 -23.97
C LEU A 122 8.26 -2.04 -23.16
N HIS A 123 8.26 -1.34 -22.04
CA HIS A 123 7.09 -1.02 -21.25
C HIS A 123 6.98 0.50 -21.06
N ASN A 124 5.96 0.98 -20.36
CA ASN A 124 5.93 2.37 -19.91
C ASN A 124 5.22 2.49 -18.56
N ILE A 125 5.66 3.41 -17.71
CA ILE A 125 4.96 3.72 -16.47
C ILE A 125 4.08 4.95 -16.68
N HIS A 126 2.77 4.76 -16.58
CA HIS A 126 1.78 5.83 -16.59
C HIS A 126 1.01 5.83 -15.27
N SER A 127 1.32 6.78 -14.40
CA SER A 127 0.68 6.94 -13.09
C SER A 127 -0.60 7.76 -13.20
N MET A 128 -1.67 7.36 -12.51
CA MET A 128 -2.96 8.05 -12.55
C MET A 128 -3.37 8.61 -11.17
N PRO A 129 -2.53 9.39 -10.48
CA PRO A 129 -2.85 9.97 -9.17
C PRO A 129 -4.03 10.94 -9.24
N LYS A 130 -4.66 11.22 -8.10
CA LYS A 130 -5.74 12.21 -8.00
C LYS A 130 -5.22 13.59 -7.57
N VAL A 131 -4.22 13.63 -6.69
CA VAL A 131 -3.68 14.86 -6.06
C VAL A 131 -2.31 15.22 -6.60
N ASN A 132 -1.43 14.24 -6.74
CA ASN A 132 -0.09 14.43 -7.31
C ASN A 132 -0.15 14.63 -8.83
N LYS A 133 0.97 15.08 -9.41
CA LYS A 133 1.10 15.23 -10.86
C LYS A 133 1.21 13.85 -11.52
N GLU A 134 0.37 13.61 -12.52
CA GLU A 134 0.49 12.48 -13.43
C GLU A 134 1.84 12.50 -14.16
N PHE A 135 2.42 11.33 -14.36
CA PHE A 135 3.56 11.14 -15.24
C PHE A 135 3.38 9.94 -16.14
N ASN A 136 3.95 10.03 -17.33
CA ASN A 136 4.00 8.94 -18.30
C ASN A 136 5.37 8.94 -18.98
N PHE A 137 6.10 7.82 -18.88
CA PHE A 137 7.36 7.66 -19.59
C PHE A 137 7.62 6.22 -19.99
N ALA A 138 8.30 6.06 -21.12
CA ALA A 138 8.77 4.78 -21.60
C ALA A 138 9.90 4.21 -20.73
N MET A 139 9.92 2.88 -20.61
CA MET A 139 10.97 2.07 -20.01
C MET A 139 11.41 1.04 -21.05
N PRO A 140 12.21 1.42 -22.08
CA PRO A 140 12.72 0.46 -23.05
C PRO A 140 13.68 -0.54 -22.37
N LYS A 141 13.95 -1.69 -23.00
CA LYS A 141 14.83 -2.74 -22.46
C LYS A 141 16.21 -2.27 -21.95
N VAL A 142 16.69 -1.12 -22.44
CA VAL A 142 17.99 -0.50 -22.08
C VAL A 142 17.90 0.38 -20.83
N VAL A 143 16.72 0.89 -20.48
CA VAL A 143 16.49 1.66 -19.25
C VAL A 143 16.09 0.66 -18.18
N LYS A 144 17.04 0.33 -17.31
CA LYS A 144 16.83 -0.69 -16.27
C LYS A 144 16.17 -0.14 -15.02
N GLU A 145 16.44 1.10 -14.66
CA GLU A 145 15.92 1.71 -13.45
C GLU A 145 15.62 3.20 -13.67
N LYS A 146 14.62 3.71 -12.94
CA LYS A 146 14.27 5.13 -12.91
C LYS A 146 13.62 5.49 -11.58
N MET A 147 14.02 6.60 -10.98
CA MET A 147 13.38 7.15 -9.79
C MET A 147 12.17 8.02 -10.15
N ALA A 148 11.12 7.89 -9.34
CA ALA A 148 9.98 8.80 -9.28
C ALA A 148 9.64 9.07 -7.81
N ASN A 149 8.74 10.03 -7.56
CA ASN A 149 8.20 10.27 -6.23
C ASN A 149 6.78 10.85 -6.32
N PHE A 150 6.07 10.73 -5.21
CA PHE A 150 4.81 11.41 -4.95
C PHE A 150 4.99 12.21 -3.67
N LEU A 151 4.73 13.51 -3.70
CA LEU A 151 5.05 14.43 -2.59
C LEU A 151 3.86 14.68 -1.66
N LYS A 152 2.67 14.20 -2.03
CA LYS A 152 1.43 14.39 -1.26
C LYS A 152 0.72 13.06 -1.07
N SER A 153 0.00 12.91 0.04
CA SER A 153 -0.90 11.78 0.22
C SER A 153 -2.05 11.80 -0.80
N GLU A 154 -2.58 10.62 -1.09
CA GLU A 154 -3.72 10.41 -1.98
C GLU A 154 -4.91 9.90 -1.14
N PRO A 155 -6.15 10.35 -1.43
CA PRO A 155 -7.31 10.00 -0.60
C PRO A 155 -7.70 8.51 -0.70
N VAL A 156 -7.35 7.88 -1.82
CA VAL A 156 -7.55 6.46 -2.10
C VAL A 156 -6.41 5.94 -2.99
N PRO A 157 -6.13 4.63 -2.97
CA PRO A 157 -5.19 4.03 -3.90
C PRO A 157 -5.55 4.32 -5.37
N PHE A 158 -4.55 4.66 -6.18
CA PHE A 158 -4.69 4.89 -7.60
C PHE A 158 -3.90 3.85 -8.40
N TYR A 159 -4.19 3.72 -9.69
CA TYR A 159 -3.52 2.74 -10.53
C TYR A 159 -2.37 3.36 -11.33
N ILE A 160 -1.35 2.55 -11.54
CA ILE A 160 -0.27 2.75 -12.51
C ILE A 160 -0.51 1.71 -13.60
N LYS A 161 -0.46 2.12 -14.88
CA LYS A 161 -0.70 1.24 -16.03
C LYS A 161 0.43 1.29 -17.05
N CYS A 162 0.48 0.28 -17.91
CA CYS A 162 1.20 0.30 -19.18
C CYS A 162 0.20 0.67 -20.28
N ASP A 163 0.56 1.63 -21.11
CA ASP A 163 -0.16 1.96 -22.35
C ASP A 163 0.25 1.03 -23.51
N VAL A 164 1.43 0.40 -23.44
CA VAL A 164 1.90 -0.58 -24.45
C VAL A 164 1.24 -1.94 -24.27
N HIS A 165 1.18 -2.43 -23.03
CA HIS A 165 0.61 -3.73 -22.68
C HIS A 165 -0.60 -3.54 -21.75
N PRO A 166 -1.84 -3.48 -22.29
CA PRO A 166 -3.02 -3.03 -21.53
C PRO A 166 -3.43 -3.91 -20.33
N TRP A 167 -2.81 -5.08 -20.17
CA TRP A 167 -3.02 -5.94 -19.02
C TRP A 167 -2.18 -5.54 -17.80
N MET A 168 -1.06 -4.85 -18.00
CA MET A 168 -0.15 -4.45 -16.92
C MET A 168 -0.75 -3.28 -16.15
N LYS A 169 -1.03 -3.54 -14.88
CA LYS A 169 -1.55 -2.57 -13.94
C LYS A 169 -1.05 -2.92 -12.54
N SER A 170 -0.77 -1.90 -11.74
CA SER A 170 -0.52 -2.02 -10.30
C SER A 170 -1.24 -0.89 -9.57
N TRP A 171 -1.43 -1.00 -8.26
CA TRP A 171 -2.14 -0.03 -7.42
C TRP A 171 -1.28 0.48 -6.29
N MET A 172 -1.24 1.80 -6.13
CA MET A 172 -0.41 2.49 -5.16
C MET A 172 -1.30 3.24 -4.16
N LEU A 173 -1.10 2.97 -2.87
CA LEU A 173 -1.45 3.91 -1.81
C LEU A 173 -0.26 4.87 -1.58
N VAL A 174 -0.53 6.17 -1.58
CA VAL A 174 0.43 7.16 -1.07
C VAL A 174 -0.18 7.75 0.20
N SER A 175 0.39 7.45 1.36
CA SER A 175 -0.05 7.92 2.67
C SER A 175 0.89 8.98 3.22
N ASP A 176 0.42 9.83 4.13
CA ASP A 176 1.21 10.76 4.92
C ASP A 176 1.84 10.10 6.16
N HIS A 177 1.56 8.82 6.41
CA HIS A 177 2.03 8.08 7.58
C HIS A 177 2.31 6.60 7.24
N PRO A 178 3.06 5.86 8.06
CA PRO A 178 3.39 4.45 7.82
C PRO A 178 2.26 3.47 8.15
N TYR A 179 1.16 3.92 8.76
CA TYR A 179 0.11 3.03 9.30
C TYR A 179 -0.83 2.46 8.23
N PHE A 180 -0.27 1.59 7.38
CA PHE A 180 -0.97 0.81 6.37
C PHE A 180 -0.31 -0.54 6.16
N ALA A 181 -1.05 -1.50 5.62
CA ALA A 181 -0.54 -2.81 5.24
C ALA A 181 -1.26 -3.33 3.99
N VAL A 182 -0.56 -4.13 3.20
CA VAL A 182 -1.14 -4.94 2.12
C VAL A 182 -1.32 -6.36 2.64
N THR A 183 -2.49 -6.97 2.43
CA THR A 183 -2.73 -8.34 2.89
C THR A 183 -1.86 -9.35 2.15
N ASP A 184 -1.37 -10.34 2.91
CA ASP A 184 -0.61 -11.46 2.37
C ASP A 184 -1.50 -12.42 1.55
N THR A 185 -0.92 -13.49 1.01
CA THR A 185 -1.64 -14.52 0.24
C THR A 185 -2.72 -15.26 1.05
N ASN A 186 -2.62 -15.20 2.38
CA ASN A 186 -3.55 -15.79 3.33
C ASN A 186 -4.53 -14.76 3.88
N GLY A 187 -4.57 -13.54 3.35
CA GLY A 187 -5.49 -12.47 3.74
C GLY A 187 -5.17 -11.77 5.06
N ASN A 188 -4.01 -12.04 5.69
CA ASN A 188 -3.64 -11.41 6.95
C ASN A 188 -2.99 -10.04 6.74
N PHE A 189 -3.15 -9.15 7.70
CA PHE A 189 -2.40 -7.91 7.80
C PHE A 189 -1.96 -7.62 9.25
N SER A 190 -0.88 -6.85 9.39
CA SER A 190 -0.39 -6.29 10.65
C SER A 190 0.10 -4.87 10.41
N ILE A 191 -0.30 -3.94 11.25
CA ILE A 191 0.15 -2.55 11.25
C ILE A 191 0.64 -2.25 12.67
N ASP A 192 1.95 -2.10 12.82
CA ASP A 192 2.59 -1.94 14.12
C ASP A 192 2.92 -0.47 14.41
N GLY A 193 3.24 -0.16 15.66
CA GLY A 193 3.74 1.17 16.05
C GLY A 193 2.69 2.28 16.02
N ILE A 194 1.40 1.93 16.04
CA ILE A 194 0.31 2.91 15.97
C ILE A 194 0.18 3.60 17.34
N PRO A 195 0.25 4.93 17.43
CA PRO A 195 0.02 5.63 18.69
C PRO A 195 -1.34 5.28 19.28
N ALA A 196 -1.44 5.25 20.61
CA ALA A 196 -2.72 5.06 21.28
C ALA A 196 -3.73 6.14 20.86
N GLY A 197 -4.96 5.73 20.57
CA GLY A 197 -6.01 6.62 20.06
C GLY A 197 -7.15 5.88 19.36
N THR A 198 -8.15 6.64 18.94
CA THR A 198 -9.28 6.10 18.16
C THR A 198 -9.15 6.54 16.71
N TYR A 199 -9.18 5.59 15.79
CA TYR A 199 -8.93 5.80 14.37
C TYR A 199 -10.05 5.26 13.51
N GLU A 200 -10.29 5.93 12.37
CA GLU A 200 -10.99 5.31 11.25
C GLU A 200 -9.98 4.46 10.47
N VAL A 201 -10.30 3.19 10.25
CA VAL A 201 -9.53 2.25 9.45
C VAL A 201 -10.31 1.92 8.21
N VAL A 202 -9.64 1.93 7.06
CA VAL A 202 -10.22 1.62 5.76
C VAL A 202 -9.58 0.37 5.18
N CYS A 203 -10.41 -0.52 4.65
CA CYS A 203 -9.98 -1.63 3.81
C CYS A 203 -10.43 -1.40 2.36
N TRP A 204 -9.45 -1.40 1.46
CA TRP A 204 -9.58 -1.16 0.03
C TRP A 204 -9.20 -2.39 -0.77
N GLN A 205 -9.89 -2.62 -1.89
CA GLN A 205 -9.54 -3.64 -2.89
C GLN A 205 -10.02 -3.18 -4.30
N GLU A 206 -9.22 -3.41 -5.35
CA GLU A 206 -9.43 -2.87 -6.71
C GLU A 206 -10.86 -3.07 -7.26
N LYS A 207 -11.48 -4.23 -7.07
CA LYS A 207 -12.81 -4.52 -7.62
C LYS A 207 -13.91 -3.74 -6.93
N PHE A 208 -13.68 -3.32 -5.69
CA PHE A 208 -14.64 -2.57 -4.87
C PHE A 208 -14.36 -1.07 -4.90
N SER A 209 -13.17 -0.66 -5.35
CA SER A 209 -12.76 0.74 -5.44
C SER A 209 -13.53 1.56 -6.48
N GLY A 210 -14.16 0.92 -7.47
CA GLY A 210 -15.26 1.42 -8.31
C GLY A 210 -15.06 2.76 -9.07
N LYS A 211 -15.36 2.79 -10.38
CA LYS A 211 -15.58 4.04 -11.15
C LYS A 211 -16.91 4.76 -10.85
N LYS A 212 -17.64 4.33 -9.81
CA LYS A 212 -18.99 4.85 -9.49
C LYS A 212 -18.87 5.93 -8.43
N LYS A 213 -19.87 6.83 -8.36
CA LYS A 213 -19.95 7.93 -7.39
C LYS A 213 -19.71 7.53 -5.93
N ASN A 214 -19.85 6.24 -5.58
CA ASN A 214 -19.60 5.69 -4.25
C ASN A 214 -18.67 4.45 -4.33
N PRO A 215 -17.35 4.57 -4.08
CA PRO A 215 -16.47 3.41 -3.89
C PRO A 215 -16.95 2.57 -2.69
N LYS A 216 -16.93 1.24 -2.81
CA LYS A 216 -17.34 0.32 -1.73
C LYS A 216 -16.14 -0.03 -0.84
N LEU A 217 -15.56 0.99 -0.23
CA LEU A 217 -14.55 0.80 0.80
C LEU A 217 -15.23 0.28 2.07
N LEU A 218 -14.58 -0.62 2.78
CA LEU A 218 -15.00 -1.01 4.11
C LEU A 218 -14.33 -0.08 5.11
N ASN A 219 -15.07 0.42 6.10
CA ASN A 219 -14.54 1.29 7.13
C ASN A 219 -14.91 0.73 8.50
N ALA A 220 -14.02 0.89 9.47
CA ALA A 220 -14.24 0.53 10.86
C ALA A 220 -13.66 1.62 11.77
N THR A 221 -14.20 1.79 12.97
CA THR A 221 -13.60 2.60 14.02
C THR A 221 -12.94 1.66 15.01
N VAL A 222 -11.64 1.85 15.25
CA VAL A 222 -10.87 1.03 16.20
C VAL A 222 -10.25 1.93 17.27
N THR A 223 -10.16 1.42 18.49
CA THR A 223 -9.37 2.05 19.56
C THR A 223 -8.09 1.24 19.73
N ILE A 224 -6.97 1.92 19.55
CA ILE A 224 -5.62 1.39 19.76
C ILE A 224 -5.17 1.84 21.15
N GLY A 225 -4.71 0.89 21.94
CA GLY A 225 -3.97 1.13 23.18
C GLY A 225 -2.71 0.29 23.18
N ASP A 226 -2.20 -0.05 24.36
CA ASP A 226 -1.10 -1.00 24.47
C ASP A 226 -1.49 -2.41 23.99
N GLY A 227 -0.66 -2.98 23.11
CA GLY A 227 -0.81 -4.36 22.64
C GLY A 227 -1.53 -4.50 21.29
N VAL A 228 -2.24 -5.62 21.12
CA VAL A 228 -2.86 -6.01 19.84
C VAL A 228 -4.35 -5.71 19.83
N THR A 229 -4.78 -4.87 18.91
CA THR A 229 -6.18 -4.68 18.54
C THR A 229 -6.49 -5.52 17.30
N ALA A 230 -7.58 -6.29 17.33
CA ALA A 230 -8.04 -7.11 16.21
C ALA A 230 -9.16 -6.40 15.42
N GLN A 231 -9.07 -6.38 14.09
CA GLN A 231 -10.14 -5.91 13.20
C GLN A 231 -10.13 -6.67 11.88
N ASP A 232 -11.17 -7.47 11.65
CA ASP A 232 -11.36 -8.18 10.38
C ASP A 232 -12.21 -7.38 9.40
N PHE A 233 -12.05 -7.66 8.10
CA PHE A 233 -12.86 -7.08 7.04
C PHE A 233 -13.42 -8.17 6.14
N THR A 234 -14.69 -8.04 5.73
CA THR A 234 -15.29 -8.98 4.78
C THR A 234 -15.93 -8.21 3.62
N PHE A 235 -15.37 -8.37 2.44
CA PHE A 235 -16.01 -7.90 1.21
C PHE A 235 -17.11 -8.87 0.82
N THR A 236 -18.31 -8.38 0.55
CA THR A 236 -19.41 -9.23 0.08
C THR A 236 -19.63 -9.03 -1.41
N ARG A 237 -19.99 -10.11 -2.12
CA ARG A 237 -20.44 -10.03 -3.51
C ARG A 237 -21.57 -8.98 -3.65
N PRO A 238 -21.43 -7.97 -4.54
CA PRO A 238 -22.50 -7.03 -4.79
C PRO A 238 -23.77 -7.77 -5.28
N LYS A 239 -24.93 -7.46 -4.71
CA LYS A 239 -26.22 -7.94 -5.22
C LYS A 239 -26.34 -7.60 -6.71
N LYS A 240 -26.77 -8.58 -7.53
CA LYS A 240 -27.14 -8.32 -8.93
C LYS A 240 -28.26 -7.27 -8.91
N LYS A 241 -28.08 -6.22 -9.70
CA LYS A 241 -29.17 -5.27 -9.98
C LYS A 241 -30.15 -5.91 -10.96
#